data_AF-A0ABD0QYW2-F1
#
_entry.id   AF-A0ABD0QYW2-F1
#
_cell.length_a   1.000
_cell.length_b   1.000
_cell.length_c   1.000
_cell.angle_alpha   90.00
_cell.angle_beta   90.00
_cell.angle_gamma   90.00
#
_symmetry.space_group_name_H-M   'P 1'
#
loop_
_entity.id
_entity.type
_entity.pdbx_description
1 polymer ?
#
loop_
_entity_poly.entity_id
_entity_poly.type
_entity_poly.pdbx_seq_one_letter_code
_entity_poly.pdbx_strand_id
1 'polypeptide(L)'
;PTRDDRGWFINPIGRNPWWTVLAALIPALLCTILIFMDQQITAVIINRKEHKLLKGCGYHLDLLMVGVMLAVCSIMGLPWFVAATVLSITHVNSLKLETESAAPGEQPRFLGIREQRMTGLGIFLLMGLSVFMTGALQ
;
A
#
# COMPACT_ATOMS: atom_id res chain seq x y z
N PRO A 1 7.93 -11.88 -18.77
CA PRO A 1 8.92 -10.91 -18.24
C PRO A 1 10.31 -10.98 -18.90
N THR A 2 10.60 -12.05 -19.65
CA THR A 2 11.88 -12.39 -20.32
C THR A 2 11.78 -12.25 -21.85
N ARG A 3 11.45 -11.06 -22.36
CA ARG A 3 11.65 -10.76 -23.79
C ARG A 3 12.62 -9.61 -23.88
N ASP A 4 13.73 -9.82 -24.59
CA ASP A 4 14.81 -8.84 -24.75
C ASP A 4 14.34 -7.54 -25.43
N ASP A 5 13.19 -7.57 -26.11
CA ASP A 5 12.57 -6.41 -26.77
C ASP A 5 11.75 -5.51 -25.84
N ARG A 6 11.59 -5.84 -24.54
CA ARG A 6 10.71 -5.09 -23.63
C ARG A 6 11.48 -3.97 -22.92
N GLY A 7 11.37 -2.76 -23.46
CA GLY A 7 11.82 -1.55 -22.77
C GLY A 7 11.10 -1.32 -21.43
N TRP A 8 11.76 -0.62 -20.50
CA TRP A 8 11.21 -0.29 -19.18
C TRP A 8 10.02 0.68 -19.27
N PHE A 9 9.94 1.46 -20.36
CA PHE A 9 8.85 2.38 -20.66
C PHE A 9 7.93 1.78 -21.74
N ILE A 10 6.62 1.79 -21.47
CA ILE A 10 5.62 1.38 -22.45
C ILE A 10 5.12 2.59 -23.24
N ASN A 11 5.34 2.55 -24.54
CA ASN A 11 4.81 3.56 -25.45
C ASN A 11 3.28 3.39 -25.56
N PRO A 12 2.48 4.40 -25.17
CA PRO A 12 1.02 4.32 -25.23
C PRO A 12 0.49 4.30 -26.67
N ILE A 13 1.30 4.77 -27.64
CA ILE A 13 0.99 4.88 -29.07
C ILE A 13 1.99 4.04 -29.87
N GLY A 14 2.17 2.79 -29.46
CA GLY A 14 2.97 1.84 -30.22
C GLY A 14 2.21 1.36 -31.46
N ARG A 15 1.79 0.10 -31.43
CA ARG A 15 1.17 -0.62 -32.55
C ARG A 15 -0.38 -0.65 -32.49
N ASN A 16 -0.97 0.10 -31.56
CA ASN A 16 -2.42 0.08 -31.28
C ASN A 16 -3.15 1.26 -31.96
N PRO A 17 -4.40 1.06 -32.39
CA PRO A 17 -5.21 2.13 -32.97
C PRO A 17 -5.54 3.21 -31.94
N TRP A 18 -5.67 4.46 -32.39
CA TRP A 18 -5.91 5.62 -31.52
C TRP A 18 -7.20 5.50 -30.68
N TRP A 19 -8.21 4.79 -31.18
CA TRP A 19 -9.46 4.49 -30.48
C TRP A 19 -9.24 3.69 -29.19
N THR A 20 -8.15 2.92 -29.07
CA THR A 20 -7.85 2.14 -27.86
C THR A 20 -7.59 3.04 -26.66
N VAL A 21 -7.03 4.24 -26.87
CA VAL A 21 -6.82 5.22 -25.79
C VAL A 21 -8.16 5.70 -25.23
N LEU A 22 -9.14 5.93 -26.11
CA LEU A 22 -10.47 6.40 -25.73
C LEU A 22 -11.29 5.28 -25.07
N ALA A 23 -11.18 4.05 -25.58
CA ALA A 23 -11.78 2.87 -24.98
C ALA A 23 -11.18 2.53 -23.60
N ALA A 24 -9.87 2.75 -23.40
CA ALA A 24 -9.17 2.51 -22.14
C ALA A 24 -9.57 3.50 -21.02
N LEU A 25 -10.18 4.64 -21.36
CA LEU A 25 -10.69 5.61 -20.39
C LEU A 25 -11.78 5.01 -19.49
N ILE A 26 -12.65 4.16 -20.06
CA ILE A 26 -13.77 3.52 -19.35
C ILE A 26 -13.27 2.59 -18.22
N PRO A 27 -12.42 1.58 -18.48
CA PRO A 27 -11.87 0.75 -17.43
C PRO A 27 -10.94 1.54 -16.49
N ALA A 28 -10.22 2.55 -16.99
CA ALA A 28 -9.39 3.40 -16.14
C ALA A 28 -10.24 4.16 -15.09
N LEU A 29 -11.36 4.77 -15.50
CA LEU A 29 -12.29 5.43 -14.58
C LEU A 29 -12.81 4.45 -13.53
N LEU A 30 -13.28 3.28 -13.95
CA LEU A 30 -13.80 2.27 -13.03
C LEU A 30 -12.73 1.82 -12.02
N CYS A 31 -11.49 1.65 -12.47
CA CYS A 31 -10.38 1.33 -11.59
C CYS A 31 -10.00 2.47 -10.63
N THR A 32 -10.01 3.72 -11.07
CA THR A 32 -9.76 4.85 -10.15
C THR A 32 -10.81 4.92 -9.04
N ILE A 33 -12.07 4.61 -9.34
CA ILE A 33 -13.15 4.55 -8.33
C ILE A 33 -12.91 3.39 -7.36
N LEU A 34 -12.54 2.20 -7.85
CA LEU A 34 -12.23 1.05 -7.00
C LEU A 34 -11.09 1.34 -6.03
N ILE A 35 -10.00 1.94 -6.52
CA ILE A 35 -8.85 2.30 -5.70
C ILE A 35 -9.24 3.37 -4.67
N PHE A 36 -10.00 4.38 -5.07
CA PHE A 36 -10.48 5.42 -4.16
C PHE A 36 -11.36 4.85 -3.04
N MET A 37 -12.26 3.91 -3.36
CA MET A 37 -13.10 3.25 -2.35
C MET A 37 -12.27 2.40 -1.39
N ASP A 38 -11.31 1.65 -1.90
CA ASP A 38 -10.43 0.83 -1.07
C ASP A 38 -9.58 1.69 -0.12
N GLN A 39 -8.96 2.76 -0.64
CA GLN A 39 -8.22 3.73 0.15
C GLN A 39 -9.05 4.32 1.30
N GLN A 40 -10.30 4.69 1.03
CA GLN A 40 -11.20 5.24 2.05
C GLN A 40 -11.60 4.20 3.09
N ILE A 41 -11.93 2.97 2.69
CA ILE A 41 -12.30 1.89 3.62
C ILE A 41 -11.10 1.54 4.51
N THR A 42 -9.92 1.33 3.93
CA THR A 42 -8.69 1.03 4.66
C THR A 42 -8.36 2.13 5.65
N ALA A 43 -8.42 3.39 5.23
CA ALA A 43 -8.06 4.51 6.07
C ALA A 43 -9.07 4.72 7.22
N VAL A 44 -10.37 4.49 7.00
CA VAL A 44 -11.39 4.52 8.05
C VAL A 44 -11.17 3.40 9.08
N ILE A 45 -10.82 2.19 8.63
CA ILE A 45 -10.57 1.05 9.52
C ILE A 45 -9.35 1.34 10.42
N ILE A 46 -8.25 1.80 9.83
CA ILE A 46 -7.02 2.10 10.56
C ILE A 46 -7.21 3.27 11.52
N ASN A 47 -7.99 4.27 11.12
CA ASN A 47 -8.24 5.47 11.92
C ASN A 47 -9.41 5.35 12.91
N ARG A 48 -9.79 4.13 13.31
CA ARG A 48 -10.78 3.96 14.39
C ARG A 48 -10.29 4.63 15.66
N LYS A 49 -11.18 5.40 16.31
CA LYS A 49 -10.91 6.15 17.56
C LYS A 49 -10.39 5.26 18.69
N GLU A 50 -10.68 3.97 18.66
CA GLU A 50 -10.18 2.95 19.59
C GLU A 50 -8.64 2.80 19.56
N HIS A 51 -8.00 3.13 18.43
CA HIS A 51 -6.54 3.06 18.28
C HIS A 51 -5.78 4.25 18.89
N LYS A 52 -6.48 5.31 19.34
CA LYS A 52 -5.91 6.52 20.00
C LYS A 52 -4.66 7.08 19.27
N LEU A 53 -4.71 7.17 17.94
CA LEU A 53 -3.61 7.69 17.12
C LEU A 53 -3.37 9.19 17.40
N LEU A 54 -2.10 9.59 17.50
CA LEU A 54 -1.69 10.95 17.89
C LEU A 54 -1.36 11.84 16.70
N LYS A 55 -0.91 11.26 15.57
CA LYS A 55 -0.76 11.99 14.31
C LYS A 55 -2.05 11.88 13.52
N GLY A 56 -2.71 13.02 13.32
CA GLY A 56 -4.02 13.12 12.66
C GLY A 56 -4.09 12.57 11.22
N CYS A 57 -5.28 12.64 10.64
CA CYS A 57 -5.59 12.02 9.35
C CYS A 57 -4.86 12.63 8.15
N GLY A 58 -4.23 11.77 7.34
CA GLY A 58 -3.58 12.13 6.07
C GLY A 58 -4.32 11.62 4.82
N TYR A 59 -5.66 11.58 4.80
CA TYR A 59 -6.42 10.92 3.71
C TYR A 59 -6.09 11.45 2.31
N HIS A 60 -5.98 12.78 2.15
CA HIS A 60 -5.67 13.38 0.85
C HIS A 60 -4.23 13.12 0.40
N LEU A 61 -3.29 13.08 1.35
CA LEU A 61 -1.89 12.81 1.08
C LEU A 61 -1.69 11.34 0.67
N ASP A 62 -2.42 10.42 1.30
CA ASP A 62 -2.41 8.99 0.96
C ASP A 62 -2.94 8.77 -0.47
N LEU A 63 -4.07 9.41 -0.81
CA LEU A 63 -4.65 9.33 -2.15
C LEU A 63 -3.70 9.88 -3.23
N LEU A 64 -3.01 10.99 -2.94
CA LEU A 64 -2.03 11.58 -3.86
C LEU A 64 -0.84 10.64 -4.09
N MET A 65 -0.29 10.05 -3.02
CA MET A 65 0.83 9.11 -3.11
C MET A 65 0.47 7.86 -3.92
N VAL A 66 -0.72 7.29 -3.70
CA VAL A 66 -1.20 6.13 -4.46
C VAL A 66 -1.41 6.47 -5.93
N GLY A 67 -1.97 7.64 -6.22
CA GLY A 67 -2.12 8.14 -7.59
C GLY A 67 -0.79 8.30 -8.32
N VAL A 68 0.23 8.86 -7.67
CA VAL A 68 1.59 8.97 -8.22
C VAL A 68 2.20 7.58 -8.47
N MET A 69 2.06 6.65 -7.52
CA MET A 69 2.56 5.28 -7.66
C MET A 69 1.90 4.56 -8.84
N LEU A 70 0.59 4.73 -9.03
CA LEU A 70 -0.15 4.15 -10.16
C LEU A 70 0.28 4.74 -11.50
N ALA A 71 0.54 6.04 -11.56
CA ALA A 71 1.05 6.68 -12.76
C ALA A 71 2.42 6.09 -13.15
N VAL A 72 3.34 5.96 -12.19
CA VAL A 72 4.66 5.35 -12.39
C VAL A 72 4.52 3.89 -12.84
N CYS A 73 3.70 3.08 -12.15
CA CYS A 73 3.46 1.68 -12.51
C CYS A 73 2.82 1.54 -13.90
N SER A 74 1.94 2.47 -14.30
CA SER A 74 1.29 2.45 -15.61
C SER A 74 2.29 2.76 -16.74
N ILE A 75 3.20 3.70 -16.52
CA ILE A 75 4.27 4.03 -17.47
C ILE A 75 5.25 2.86 -17.63
N MET A 76 5.53 2.16 -16.53
CA MET A 76 6.44 1.01 -16.49
C MET A 76 5.76 -0.34 -16.82
N GLY A 77 4.42 -0.37 -16.91
CA GLY A 77 3.60 -1.57 -17.13
C GLY A 77 3.77 -2.63 -16.06
N LEU A 78 4.04 -2.18 -14.83
CA LEU A 78 3.99 -3.01 -13.65
C LEU A 78 2.54 -3.14 -13.17
N PRO A 79 2.20 -4.26 -12.52
CA PRO A 79 0.89 -4.41 -11.88
C PRO A 79 0.65 -3.27 -10.89
N TRP A 80 -0.59 -2.79 -10.85
CA TRP A 80 -0.98 -1.71 -9.96
C TRP A 80 -0.96 -2.18 -8.50
N PHE A 81 -0.45 -1.31 -7.63
CA PHE A 81 -0.47 -1.54 -6.19
C PHE A 81 -1.75 -0.97 -5.59
N VAL A 82 -2.38 -1.77 -4.73
CA VAL A 82 -3.62 -1.44 -4.00
C VAL A 82 -3.34 -1.48 -2.50
N ALA A 83 -4.12 -0.75 -1.70
CA ALA A 83 -3.97 -0.71 -0.26
C ALA A 83 -4.24 -2.09 0.37
N ALA A 84 -3.26 -2.65 1.07
CA ALA A 84 -3.42 -3.94 1.72
C ALA A 84 -4.01 -3.78 3.13
N THR A 85 -5.34 -3.77 3.24
CA THR A 85 -6.06 -3.57 4.51
C THR A 85 -5.65 -4.57 5.59
N VAL A 86 -5.66 -5.87 5.30
CA VAL A 86 -5.34 -6.93 6.28
C VAL A 86 -3.89 -6.82 6.76
N LEU A 87 -2.95 -6.59 5.84
CA LEU A 87 -1.53 -6.43 6.19
C LEU A 87 -1.31 -5.21 7.07
N SER A 88 -1.99 -4.10 6.76
CA SER A 88 -1.94 -2.87 7.54
C SER A 88 -2.47 -3.08 8.95
N ILE A 89 -3.58 -3.81 9.11
CA ILE A 89 -4.13 -4.17 10.43
C ILE A 89 -3.14 -5.05 11.20
N THR A 90 -2.57 -6.07 10.58
CA THR A 90 -1.60 -6.96 11.23
C THR A 90 -0.33 -6.21 11.66
N HIS A 91 0.17 -5.30 10.84
CA HIS A 91 1.31 -4.44 11.18
C HIS A 91 0.99 -3.46 12.31
N VAL A 92 -0.22 -2.88 12.33
CA VAL A 92 -0.67 -2.04 13.44
C VAL A 92 -0.82 -2.84 14.73
N ASN A 93 -1.34 -4.07 14.64
CA ASN A 93 -1.49 -4.98 15.77
C ASN A 93 -0.15 -5.43 16.35
N SER A 94 0.90 -5.62 15.53
CA SER A 94 2.24 -5.95 16.05
C SER A 94 2.92 -4.80 16.78
N LEU A 95 2.43 -3.56 16.61
CA LEU A 95 2.91 -2.35 17.27
C LEU A 95 2.03 -1.91 18.45
N LYS A 96 1.05 -2.72 18.83
CA LYS A 96 0.16 -2.51 19.98
C LYS A 96 0.94 -2.66 21.29
N LEU A 97 0.88 -1.64 22.15
CA LEU A 97 1.42 -1.70 23.51
C LEU A 97 0.27 -1.92 24.50
N GLU A 98 0.33 -3.04 25.20
CA GLU A 98 -0.56 -3.36 26.31
C GLU A 98 0.15 -3.04 27.64
N THR A 99 -0.60 -2.63 28.66
CA THR A 99 -0.02 -2.27 29.97
C THR A 99 0.62 -3.49 30.64
N GLU A 100 1.87 -3.37 31.05
CA GLU A 100 2.62 -4.44 31.74
C GLU A 100 2.21 -4.64 33.22
N SER A 101 1.45 -3.70 33.80
CA SER A 101 0.93 -3.80 35.16
C SER A 101 -0.58 -3.98 35.17
N ALA A 102 -1.01 -5.23 35.14
CA ALA A 102 -2.32 -5.62 35.65
C ALA A 102 -2.11 -6.17 37.07
N ALA A 103 -2.73 -5.54 38.07
CA ALA A 103 -3.00 -6.25 39.32
C ALA A 103 -3.83 -7.52 39.00
N PRO A 104 -3.65 -8.65 39.70
CA PRO A 104 -4.32 -9.90 39.36
C PRO A 104 -5.84 -9.71 39.28
N GLY A 105 -6.41 -9.76 38.06
CA GLY A 105 -7.85 -9.57 37.79
C GLY A 105 -8.25 -8.35 36.94
N GLU A 106 -7.35 -7.42 36.61
CA GLU A 106 -7.66 -6.29 35.71
C GLU A 106 -7.41 -6.65 34.23
N GLN A 107 -8.39 -6.40 33.34
CA GLN A 107 -8.21 -6.54 31.89
C GLN A 107 -7.07 -5.62 31.43
N PRO A 108 -6.12 -6.08 30.60
CA PRO A 108 -4.96 -5.28 30.18
C PRO A 108 -5.43 -3.99 29.52
N ARG A 109 -5.10 -2.84 30.13
CA ARG A 109 -5.45 -1.54 29.54
C ARG A 109 -4.62 -1.32 28.28
N PHE A 110 -5.29 -0.89 27.21
CA PHE A 110 -4.66 -0.50 25.95
C PHE A 110 -4.00 0.88 26.13
N LEU A 111 -2.66 0.93 26.19
CA LEU A 111 -1.90 2.17 26.38
C LEU A 111 -1.79 2.97 25.07
N GLY A 112 -1.69 2.29 23.92
CA GLY A 112 -1.64 2.91 22.59
C GLY A 112 -0.83 2.09 21.58
N ILE A 113 -0.67 2.62 20.37
CA ILE A 113 0.14 2.02 19.30
C ILE A 113 1.38 2.88 19.09
N ARG A 114 2.55 2.26 18.93
CA ARG A 114 3.78 2.98 18.59
C ARG A 114 3.81 3.28 17.09
N GLU A 115 3.54 4.52 16.72
CA GLU A 115 3.61 4.96 15.32
C GLU A 115 5.07 4.99 14.82
N GLN A 116 5.47 4.02 14.00
CA GLN A 116 6.83 3.91 13.47
C GLN A 116 6.82 3.86 11.93
N ARG A 117 7.62 4.74 11.29
CA ARG A 117 7.80 4.77 9.82
C ARG A 117 8.86 3.78 9.33
N MET A 118 9.82 3.45 10.21
CA MET A 118 11.00 2.65 9.88
C MET A 118 10.67 1.16 9.65
N THR A 119 9.69 0.61 10.35
CA THR A 119 9.30 -0.81 10.17
C THR A 119 8.67 -1.02 8.80
N GLY A 120 7.79 -0.12 8.38
CA GLY A 120 7.21 -0.12 7.04
C GLY A 120 8.29 -0.02 5.95
N LEU A 121 9.20 0.96 6.05
CA LEU A 121 10.32 1.09 5.11
C LEU A 121 11.24 -0.14 5.11
N GLY A 122 11.50 -0.73 6.28
CA GLY A 122 12.32 -1.93 6.42
C GLY A 122 11.73 -3.14 5.68
N ILE A 123 10.41 -3.35 5.77
CA ILE A 123 9.73 -4.45 5.07
C ILE A 123 9.86 -4.29 3.54
N PHE A 124 9.62 -3.09 3.01
CA PHE A 124 9.76 -2.83 1.57
C PHE A 124 11.21 -2.99 1.08
N LEU A 125 12.17 -2.53 1.88
CA LEU A 125 13.59 -2.66 1.56
C LEU A 125 14.04 -4.13 1.59
N LEU A 126 13.59 -4.91 2.58
CA LEU A 126 13.87 -6.34 2.67
C LEU A 126 13.23 -7.13 1.53
N MET A 127 12.01 -6.79 1.09
CA MET A 127 11.40 -7.37 -0.12
C MET A 127 12.20 -7.04 -1.39
N GLY A 128 12.80 -5.85 -1.49
CA GLY A 128 13.71 -5.53 -2.60
C GLY A 128 15.00 -6.34 -2.53
N LEU A 129 15.58 -6.49 -1.33
CA LEU A 129 16.81 -7.25 -1.11
C LEU A 129 16.61 -8.77 -1.26
N SER A 130 15.39 -9.29 -1.10
CA SER A 130 15.13 -10.73 -1.24
C SER A 130 15.43 -11.25 -2.64
N VAL A 131 15.34 -10.40 -3.67
CA VAL A 131 15.74 -10.75 -5.04
C VAL A 131 17.23 -11.10 -5.12
N PHE A 132 18.08 -10.40 -4.36
CA PHE A 132 19.51 -10.70 -4.30
C PHE A 132 19.81 -11.93 -3.42
N MET A 133 19.03 -12.14 -2.34
CA MET A 133 19.14 -13.33 -1.49
C MET A 133 18.60 -14.61 -2.15
N THR A 134 17.80 -14.51 -3.22
CA THR A 134 17.29 -15.68 -3.95
C THR A 134 18.44 -16.53 -4.51
N GLY A 135 19.56 -15.91 -4.90
CA GLY A 135 20.76 -16.64 -5.32
C GLY A 135 21.50 -17.37 -4.20
N ALA A 136 21.20 -17.07 -2.93
CA ALA A 136 21.73 -17.78 -1.75
C ALA A 136 20.75 -18.82 -1.18
N LEU A 137 19.49 -18.82 -1.66
CA LEU A 137 18.41 -19.68 -1.18
C LEU A 137 18.03 -20.79 -2.19
N GLN A 138 18.60 -20.75 -3.40
CA GLN A 138 18.70 -21.89 -4.33
C GLN A 138 19.85 -22.81 -3.94
#